data_AF-A0A1M7YBL0-F1
#
_entry.id   AF-A0A1M7YBL0-F1
#
_cell.length_a   1.000
_cell.length_b   1.000
_cell.length_c   1.000
_cell.angle_alpha   90.00
_cell.angle_beta   90.00
_cell.angle_gamma   90.00
#
_symmetry.space_group_name_H-M   'P 1'
#
loop_
_entity.id
_entity.type
_entity.pdbx_description
1 polymer ?
#
loop_
_entity_poly.entity_id
_entity_poly.type
_entity_poly.pdbx_seq_one_letter_code
_entity_poly.pdbx_strand_id
1 'polypeptide(L)' 'MVKVSFRLSGTSAVPLSVDVPRRLDEVVHQCAIQAGVELGGYIAVRKGRVVTGETMVSGEDEIDVFPAISGG' A
#
# COMPACT_ATOMS: atom_id res chain seq x y z
N MET A 1 -13.13 4.33 -2.56
CA MET A 1 -12.34 3.71 -1.48
C MET A 1 -11.17 2.90 -2.05
N VAL A 2 -9.93 3.35 -1.86
CA VAL A 2 -8.74 2.54 -2.18
C VAL A 2 -8.68 1.36 -1.21
N LYS A 3 -8.29 0.18 -1.70
CA LYS A 3 -7.95 -0.96 -0.81
C LYS A 3 -6.46 -1.20 -0.85
N VAL A 4 -5.82 -1.15 0.32
CA VAL A 4 -4.39 -1.46 0.45
C VAL A 4 -4.25 -2.77 1.22
N SER A 5 -3.72 -3.79 0.56
CA SER A 5 -3.49 -5.11 1.13
C SER A 5 -2.04 -5.28 1.53
N PHE A 6 -1.72 -5.20 2.81
CA PHE A 6 -0.38 -5.51 3.30
C PHE A 6 -0.20 -7.02 3.35
N ARG A 7 0.64 -7.56 2.46
CA ARG A 7 1.02 -8.97 2.43
C ARG A 7 2.19 -9.24 3.39
N LEU A 8 2.11 -8.65 4.57
CA LEU A 8 2.96 -8.96 5.71
C LEU A 8 2.27 -10.11 6.43
N SER A 9 2.94 -11.23 6.59
CA SER A 9 2.47 -12.49 7.19
C SER A 9 1.25 -12.36 8.12
N GLY A 10 0.04 -12.41 7.56
CA GLY A 10 -1.23 -12.43 8.31
C GLY A 10 -2.02 -11.11 8.42
N THR A 11 -1.55 -9.98 7.90
CA THR A 11 -2.32 -8.72 7.92
C THR A 11 -3.42 -8.72 6.83
N SER A 12 -4.67 -8.52 7.24
CA SER A 12 -5.80 -8.35 6.34
C SER A 12 -5.75 -7.01 5.59
N ALA A 13 -6.47 -6.90 4.47
CA ALA A 13 -6.54 -5.66 3.72
C ALA A 13 -7.07 -4.49 4.56
N VAL A 14 -6.42 -3.33 4.44
CA VAL A 14 -6.76 -2.08 5.13
C VAL A 14 -7.49 -1.17 4.13
N PRO A 15 -8.80 -0.96 4.31
CA PRO A 15 -9.54 -0.04 3.46
C PRO A 15 -9.21 1.41 3.81
N LEU A 16 -8.94 2.24 2.80
CA LEU A 16 -8.74 3.68 2.96
C LEU A 16 -9.61 4.47 1.98
N SER A 17 -10.42 5.38 2.50
CA SER A 17 -11.16 6.32 1.66
C SER A 17 -10.23 7.44 1.16
N VAL A 18 -10.24 7.64 -0.15
CA VAL A 18 -9.41 8.62 -0.85
C VAL A 18 -10.35 9.37 -1.79
N ASP A 19 -10.67 10.61 -1.43
CA ASP A 19 -11.66 11.46 -2.12
C ASP A 19 -11.07 12.15 -3.36
N VAL A 20 -9.76 12.37 -3.37
CA VAL A 20 -8.98 12.91 -4.50
C VAL A 20 -7.78 12.01 -4.74
N PRO A 21 -7.27 11.86 -5.97
CA PRO A 21 -6.06 11.09 -6.21
C PRO A 21 -4.91 11.52 -5.28
N ARG A 22 -4.25 10.57 -4.64
CA ARG A 22 -3.11 10.80 -3.74
C ARG A 22 -1.91 9.99 -4.15
N ARG A 23 -0.73 10.42 -3.73
CA ARG A 23 0.50 9.64 -3.93
C ARG A 23 0.43 8.34 -3.15
N LEU A 24 0.91 7.28 -3.77
CA LEU A 24 0.92 5.95 -3.18
C LEU A 24 1.70 5.90 -1.87
N ASP A 25 2.85 6.57 -1.77
CA ASP A 25 3.64 6.61 -0.52
C ASP A 25 2.81 7.10 0.67
N GLU A 26 2.04 8.17 0.49
CA GLU A 26 1.21 8.73 1.56
C GLU A 26 0.11 7.76 1.98
N VAL A 27 -0.53 7.13 0.99
CA VAL A 27 -1.61 6.16 1.20
C VAL A 27 -1.08 4.92 1.93
N VAL A 28 0.05 4.39 1.50
CA VAL A 28 0.70 3.23 2.11
C VAL A 28 1.15 3.53 3.53
N HIS A 29 1.79 4.67 3.78
CA HIS A 29 2.19 5.07 5.14
C HIS A 29 0.99 5.24 6.07
N GLN A 30 -0.09 5.88 5.60
CA GLN A 30 -1.31 6.05 6.38
C GLN A 30 -1.96 4.70 6.73
N CYS A 31 -2.04 3.79 5.74
CA CYS A 31 -2.57 2.46 5.96
C CYS A 31 -1.68 1.62 6.90
N ALA A 32 -0.35 1.79 6.85
CA ALA A 32 0.59 1.09 7.74
C ALA A 32 0.40 1.55 9.20
N ILE A 33 0.29 2.86 9.42
CA ILE A 33 0.00 3.44 10.75
C ILE A 33 -1.34 2.90 11.28
N GLN A 34 -2.39 2.90 10.45
CA GLN A 34 -3.71 2.40 10.83
C GLN A 34 -3.71 0.91 11.19
N ALA A 35 -2.87 0.12 10.51
CA ALA A 35 -2.71 -1.31 10.77
C ALA A 35 -1.75 -1.64 11.92
N GLY A 36 -1.06 -0.64 12.49
CA GLY A 36 0.01 -0.88 13.47
C GLY A 36 1.21 -1.63 12.89
N VAL A 37 1.45 -1.44 11.60
CA VAL A 37 2.51 -2.10 10.83
C VAL A 37 3.71 -1.17 10.69
N GLU A 38 4.90 -1.67 11.01
CA GLU A 38 6.15 -1.00 10.68
C GLU A 38 6.57 -1.37 9.25
N LEU A 39 6.49 -0.39 8.34
CA LEU A 39 6.89 -0.57 6.95
C LEU A 39 8.30 -0.02 6.74
N GLY A 40 9.24 -0.89 6.36
CA GLY A 40 10.54 -0.49 5.83
C GLY A 40 10.45 -0.17 4.33
N GLY A 41 11.41 -0.67 3.56
CA GLY A 41 11.24 -0.71 2.10
C GLY A 41 10.03 -1.57 1.71
N TYR A 42 9.36 -1.22 0.61
CA TYR A 42 8.21 -1.97 0.13
C TYR A 42 8.17 -2.08 -1.39
N ILE A 43 7.46 -3.10 -1.87
CA ILE A 43 7.07 -3.27 -3.27
C ILE A 43 5.56 -3.15 -3.32
N ALA A 44 5.05 -2.21 -4.11
CA ALA A 44 3.61 -2.10 -4.33
C ALA A 44 3.24 -2.61 -5.72
N VAL A 45 2.13 -3.35 -5.78
CA VAL A 45 1.60 -3.96 -6.99
C VAL A 45 0.16 -3.52 -7.17
N ARG A 46 -0.15 -2.92 -8.32
CA ARG A 46 -1.50 -2.55 -8.75
C ARG A 46 -1.90 -3.39 -9.96
N LYS A 47 -2.96 -4.19 -9.86
CA LYS A 47 -3.46 -5.04 -10.95
C LYS A 47 -2.35 -5.89 -11.62
N GLY A 48 -1.46 -6.47 -10.80
CA GLY A 48 -0.33 -7.30 -11.25
C GLY A 48 0.89 -6.54 -11.78
N ARG A 49 0.92 -5.20 -11.72
CA ARG A 49 2.07 -4.39 -12.13
C ARG A 49 2.71 -3.69 -10.94
N VAL A 50 4.04 -3.71 -10.87
CA VAL A 50 4.80 -2.93 -9.89
C VAL A 50 4.60 -1.44 -10.15
N VAL A 51 4.29 -0.70 -9.10
CA VAL A 51 4.11 0.75 -9.12
C VAL A 51 5.03 1.40 -8.09
N THR A 52 5.40 2.66 -8.33
CA THR A 52 6.27 3.43 -7.44
C THR A 52 5.45 4.28 -6.47
N GLY A 53 6.08 4.74 -5.38
CA GLY A 53 5.47 5.63 -4.41
C GLY A 53 4.97 6.98 -4.95
N GLU A 54 5.49 7.41 -6.09
CA GLU A 54 5.05 8.60 -6.84
C GLU A 54 3.76 8.38 -7.62
N THR A 55 3.33 7.12 -7.78
CA THR A 55 2.11 6.78 -8.52
C THR A 55 0.89 7.37 -7.82
N MET A 56 0.05 8.05 -8.59
CA MET A 56 -1.24 8.53 -8.09
C MET A 56 -2.25 7.37 -8.04
N VAL A 57 -2.87 7.20 -6.88
CA VAL A 57 -3.94 6.22 -6.65
C VAL A 57 -5.25 6.92 -6.32
N SER A 58 -6.35 6.35 -6.79
CA SER A 58 -7.71 6.88 -6.61
C SER A 58 -8.61 5.84 -5.96
N GLY A 59 -9.79 6.27 -5.49
CA GLY A 59 -10.75 5.45 -4.75
C GLY A 59 -11.23 4.13 -5.40
N GLU A 60 -10.76 3.72 -6.57
CA GLU A 60 -11.08 2.44 -7.19
C GLU A 60 -9.86 1.51 -7.31
N ASP A 61 -8.69 1.97 -6.86
CA ASP A 61 -7.46 1.20 -6.92
C ASP A 61 -7.36 0.16 -5.79
N GLU A 62 -6.86 -1.02 -6.16
CA GLU A 62 -6.45 -2.07 -5.24
C GLU A 62 -4.93 -2.24 -5.34
N ILE A 63 -4.26 -2.13 -4.20
CA ILE A 63 -2.80 -2.18 -4.10
C ILE A 63 -2.41 -3.30 -3.16
N ASP A 64 -1.62 -4.25 -3.64
CA ASP A 64 -0.91 -5.20 -2.78
C ASP A 64 0.45 -4.62 -2.42
N VAL A 65 0.75 -4.54 -1.12
CA VAL A 65 2.03 -4.04 -0.58
C VAL A 65 2.78 -5.20 0.03
N PHE A 66 3.99 -5.44 -0.44
CA PHE A 66 4.90 -6.46 0.05
C PHE A 66 6.09 -5.80 0.75
N PRO A 67 6.60 -6.35 1.86
CA PRO A 67 7.86 -5.91 2.42
C PRO A 67 8.98 -6.12 1.39
N ALA A 68 9.80 -5.09 1.16
CA ALA A 68 11.09 -5.29 0.52
C ALA A 68 12.04 -5.80 1.61
N ILE A 69 12.05 -7.11 1.82
CA ILE A 69 13.05 -7.75 2.66
C ILE A 69 14.36 -7.67 1.87
N SER A 70 15.26 -6.76 2.24
CA SER A 70 16.65 -6.88 1.82
C SER A 70 17.17 -8.15 2.48
N GLY A 71 17.23 -9.26 1.73
CA GLY A 71 17.84 -10.49 2.21
C GLY A 71 19.27 -10.19 2.64
N GLY A 72 19.51 -10.21 3.95
CA GLY A 72 20.84 -10.33 4.55
C GLY A 72 21.15 -11.79 4.78
#